data_AF-A0A212ESI3-F1
#
_entry.id   AF-A0A212ESI3-F1
#
_cell.length_a   1.000
_cell.length_b   1.000
_cell.length_c   1.000
_cell.angle_alpha   90.00
_cell.angle_beta   90.00
_cell.angle_gamma   90.00
#
_symmetry.space_group_name_H-M   'P 1'
#
loop_
_entity.id
_entity.type
_entity.pdbx_description
1 polymer ?
#
loop_
_entity_poly.entity_id
_entity_poly.type
_entity_poly.pdbx_seq_one_letter_code
_entity_poly.pdbx_strand_id
1 'polypeptide(L)'
;MSLESSSSDEELLFLWISRASKKKRKYWVHPINTTREEQGEFSNIFLDLLKDEQRFYNYFRMSINSFNELYNIIKSDIEKQNTNWRKYVSSKERLVIFLRFLATGDTFKTIGHSYRMGSTTVGKIVRD
;
A
#
# COMPACT_ATOMS: atom_id res chain seq x y z
N MET A 1 -33.59 0.99 43.42
CA MET A 1 -32.87 2.15 42.83
C MET A 1 -31.50 2.21 43.48
N SER A 2 -30.35 2.06 42.82
CA SER A 2 -29.99 1.78 41.43
C SER A 2 -28.52 1.34 41.50
N LEU A 3 -28.18 0.13 41.05
CA LEU A 3 -26.80 -0.38 40.98
C LEU A 3 -26.55 -0.94 39.57
N GLU A 4 -26.81 -0.12 38.55
CA GLU A 4 -26.56 -0.47 37.14
C GLU A 4 -25.74 0.58 36.38
N SER A 5 -25.27 1.66 37.01
CA SER A 5 -24.63 2.77 36.27
C SER A 5 -23.10 2.71 36.14
N SER A 6 -22.40 1.71 36.69
CA SER A 6 -20.92 1.72 36.74
C SER A 6 -20.23 1.05 35.54
N SER A 7 -20.89 0.17 34.79
CA SER A 7 -20.25 -0.59 33.70
C SER A 7 -20.09 0.25 32.42
N SER A 8 -21.04 1.15 32.16
CA SER A 8 -21.06 1.96 30.94
C SER A 8 -19.99 3.06 30.97
N ASP A 9 -19.76 3.68 32.13
CA ASP A 9 -18.81 4.79 32.25
C ASP A 9 -17.36 4.31 32.20
N GLU A 10 -17.08 3.14 32.76
CA GLU A 10 -15.79 2.44 32.64
C GLU A 10 -15.49 2.05 31.18
N GLU A 11 -16.48 1.51 30.46
CA GLU A 11 -16.35 1.22 29.02
C GLU A 11 -16.13 2.48 28.19
N LEU A 12 -16.85 3.56 28.48
CA LEU A 12 -16.68 4.85 27.82
C LEU A 12 -15.30 5.46 28.12
N LEU A 13 -14.81 5.31 29.35
CA LEU A 13 -13.48 5.76 29.75
C LEU A 13 -12.39 4.96 29.00
N PHE A 14 -12.51 3.64 28.93
CA PHE A 14 -11.61 2.79 28.13
C PHE A 14 -11.64 3.16 26.64
N LEU A 15 -12.83 3.45 26.11
CA LEU A 15 -13.01 3.90 24.73
C LEU A 15 -12.36 5.28 24.49
N TRP A 16 -12.42 6.17 25.48
CA TRP A 16 -11.80 7.49 25.43
C TRP A 16 -10.28 7.40 25.51
N ILE A 17 -9.74 6.62 26.44
CA ILE A 17 -8.29 6.40 26.59
C ILE A 17 -7.72 5.75 25.31
N SER A 18 -8.40 4.75 24.76
CA SER A 18 -7.99 4.10 23.51
C SER A 18 -8.07 5.02 22.29
N ARG A 19 -9.05 5.93 22.23
CA ARG A 19 -9.15 6.97 21.18
C ARG A 19 -8.12 8.09 21.35
N ALA A 20 -7.82 8.50 22.58
CA ALA A 20 -6.89 9.57 22.93
C ALA A 20 -5.41 9.13 22.81
N SER A 21 -5.12 7.83 22.95
CA SER A 21 -3.78 7.24 22.82
C SER A 21 -3.28 7.10 21.36
N LYS A 22 -3.91 7.78 20.40
CA LYS A 22 -3.34 7.88 19.05
C LYS A 22 -2.14 8.81 19.08
N LYS A 23 -0.94 8.23 19.16
CA LYS A 23 0.34 8.96 19.06
C LYS A 23 0.27 9.97 17.91
N LYS A 24 0.51 11.25 18.24
CA LYS A 24 0.63 12.30 17.22
C LYS A 24 1.67 11.88 16.20
N ARG A 25 1.31 11.90 14.91
CA ARG A 25 2.23 11.54 13.83
C ARG A 25 3.35 12.57 13.80
N LYS A 26 4.60 12.10 13.94
CA LYS A 26 5.79 12.95 13.78
C LYS A 26 5.92 13.49 12.36
N TYR A 27 5.47 12.71 11.37
CA TYR A 27 5.52 13.06 9.95
C TYR A 27 4.17 12.77 9.29
N TRP A 28 3.70 13.70 8.44
CA TRP A 28 2.57 13.46 7.54
C TRP A 28 2.92 12.40 6.48
N VAL A 29 4.08 12.55 5.86
CA VAL A 29 4.75 11.56 5.02
C VAL A 29 6.18 11.40 5.56
N HIS A 30 6.59 10.17 5.85
CA HIS A 30 7.95 9.93 6.32
C HIS A 30 8.97 10.34 5.23
N PRO A 31 10.10 10.99 5.57
CA PRO A 31 11.09 11.45 4.57
C PRO A 31 11.56 10.34 3.62
N ILE A 32 11.70 9.11 4.10
CA ILE A 32 12.08 7.96 3.25
C ILE A 32 11.08 7.68 2.12
N ASN A 33 9.81 8.08 2.28
CA ASN A 33 8.75 7.86 1.31
C ASN A 33 8.58 9.05 0.36
N THR A 34 9.25 10.18 0.62
CA THR A 34 9.21 11.33 -0.30
C THR A 34 10.05 11.09 -1.54
N THR A 35 11.08 10.24 -1.44
CA THR A 35 11.96 9.83 -2.55
C THR A 35 11.42 8.63 -3.33
N ARG A 36 10.11 8.32 -3.25
CA ARG A 36 9.50 7.14 -3.90
C ARG A 36 9.72 7.10 -5.40
N GLU A 37 9.62 8.23 -6.09
CA GLU A 37 9.73 8.28 -7.55
C GLU A 37 11.16 8.05 -8.04
N GLU A 38 12.15 8.31 -7.18
CA GLU A 38 13.57 8.21 -7.51
C GLU A 38 14.17 6.89 -7.00
N GLN A 39 13.75 6.46 -5.80
CA GLN A 39 14.37 5.34 -5.08
C GLN A 39 13.42 4.17 -4.81
N GLY A 40 12.17 4.26 -5.27
CA GLY A 40 11.22 3.16 -5.18
C GLY A 40 11.56 2.04 -6.16
N GLU A 41 11.30 0.81 -5.73
CA GLU A 41 11.49 -0.38 -6.56
C GLU A 41 10.73 -0.31 -7.91
N PHE A 42 9.55 0.31 -7.93
CA PHE A 42 8.81 0.51 -9.19
C PHE A 42 9.62 1.34 -10.21
N SER A 43 10.18 2.48 -9.81
CA SER A 43 10.93 3.34 -10.72
C SER A 43 12.25 2.73 -11.18
N ASN A 44 12.89 1.94 -10.31
CA ASN A 44 14.25 1.44 -10.54
C ASN A 44 14.32 0.03 -11.12
N ILE A 45 13.35 -0.84 -10.82
CA ILE A 45 13.42 -2.26 -11.19
C ILE A 45 12.41 -2.61 -12.28
N PHE A 46 11.20 -2.06 -12.24
CA PHE A 46 10.12 -2.50 -13.14
C PHE A 46 10.47 -2.36 -14.63
N LEU A 47 11.09 -1.25 -15.03
CA LEU A 47 11.48 -1.03 -16.43
C LEU A 47 12.56 -2.00 -16.92
N ASP A 48 13.43 -2.47 -16.02
CA ASP A 48 14.44 -3.46 -16.36
C ASP A 48 13.86 -4.87 -16.41
N LEU A 49 12.86 -5.18 -15.57
CA LEU A 49 12.12 -6.44 -15.65
C LEU A 49 11.41 -6.59 -17.00
N LEU A 50 10.87 -5.51 -17.58
CA LEU A 50 10.22 -5.57 -18.90
C LEU A 50 11.16 -5.95 -20.05
N LYS A 51 12.48 -5.87 -19.84
CA LYS A 51 13.50 -6.25 -20.83
C LYS A 51 13.96 -7.71 -20.70
N ASP A 52 13.61 -8.39 -19.60
CA ASP A 52 14.03 -9.75 -19.30
C ASP A 52 12.82 -10.57 -18.83
N GLU A 53 12.25 -11.35 -19.75
CA GLU A 53 11.04 -12.13 -19.53
C GLU A 53 11.18 -13.15 -18.39
N GLN A 54 12.35 -13.76 -18.25
CA GLN A 54 12.60 -14.75 -17.19
C GLN A 54 12.63 -14.08 -15.82
N ARG A 55 13.30 -12.92 -15.69
CA ARG A 55 13.29 -12.14 -14.45
C ARG A 55 11.90 -11.61 -14.15
N PHE A 56 11.17 -11.13 -15.14
CA PHE A 56 9.79 -10.68 -14.99
C PHE A 56 8.91 -11.80 -14.43
N TYR A 57 8.99 -13.00 -15.03
CA TYR A 57 8.25 -14.16 -14.58
C TYR A 57 8.63 -14.58 -13.15
N ASN A 58 9.93 -14.59 -12.82
CA ASN A 58 10.38 -14.88 -11.46
C ASN A 58 9.87 -13.86 -10.44
N TYR A 59 9.75 -12.60 -10.86
CA TYR A 59 9.33 -11.50 -10.01
C TYR A 59 7.82 -11.47 -9.75
N PHE A 60 7.00 -11.72 -10.78
CA PHE A 60 5.54 -11.61 -10.74
C PHE A 60 4.78 -12.95 -10.79
N ARG A 61 5.47 -14.07 -11.06
CA ARG A 61 4.87 -15.39 -11.37
C ARG A 61 3.89 -15.33 -12.55
N MET A 62 4.13 -14.40 -13.48
CA MET A 62 3.25 -14.07 -14.61
C MET A 62 4.08 -13.60 -15.80
N SER A 63 3.67 -13.89 -17.02
CA SER A 63 4.33 -13.37 -18.23
C SER A 63 4.03 -11.88 -18.44
N ILE A 64 4.86 -11.21 -19.24
CA ILE A 64 4.66 -9.80 -19.59
C ILE A 64 3.33 -9.61 -20.34
N ASN A 65 2.98 -10.53 -21.24
CA ASN A 65 1.73 -10.47 -22.01
C ASN A 65 0.52 -10.56 -21.08
N SER A 66 0.47 -11.56 -20.19
CA SER A 66 -0.63 -11.70 -19.23
C SER A 66 -0.71 -10.51 -18.28
N PHE A 67 0.42 -9.92 -17.87
CA PHE A 67 0.42 -8.69 -17.09
C PHE A 67 -0.25 -7.54 -17.84
N ASN A 68 0.09 -7.34 -19.11
CA ASN A 68 -0.47 -6.25 -19.92
C ASN A 68 -1.96 -6.46 -20.20
N GLU A 69 -2.38 -7.69 -20.50
CA GLU A 69 -3.78 -8.05 -20.66
C GLU A 69 -4.57 -7.76 -19.38
N LEU A 70 -4.09 -8.27 -18.24
CA LEU A 70 -4.70 -8.03 -16.94
C LEU A 70 -4.79 -6.53 -16.65
N TYR A 71 -3.70 -5.79 -16.87
CA TYR A 71 -3.67 -4.35 -16.64
C TYR A 71 -4.72 -3.63 -17.48
N ASN A 72 -4.86 -3.98 -18.77
CA ASN A 72 -5.84 -3.34 -19.65
C ASN A 72 -7.29 -3.59 -19.22
N ILE A 73 -7.58 -4.77 -18.63
CA ILE A 73 -8.91 -5.11 -18.12
C ILE A 73 -9.24 -4.26 -16.89
N ILE A 74 -8.32 -4.15 -15.93
CA ILE A 74 -8.61 -3.56 -14.62
C ILE A 74 -8.26 -2.07 -14.52
N LYS A 75 -7.55 -1.51 -15.52
CA LYS A 75 -6.97 -0.16 -15.45
C LYS A 75 -8.00 0.88 -15.04
N SER A 76 -9.19 0.85 -15.65
CA SER A 76 -10.28 1.79 -15.35
C SER A 76 -10.71 1.76 -13.89
N ASP A 77 -10.65 0.58 -13.27
CA ASP A 77 -11.21 0.34 -11.94
C ASP A 77 -10.20 0.71 -10.85
N ILE A 78 -8.90 0.54 -11.13
CA ILE A 78 -7.83 0.82 -10.17
C ILE A 78 -7.20 2.20 -10.33
N GLU A 79 -7.53 2.92 -11.40
CA GLU A 79 -7.08 4.29 -11.65
C GLU A 79 -7.80 5.25 -10.71
N LYS A 80 -7.03 6.05 -9.95
CA LYS A 80 -7.60 7.11 -9.12
C LYS A 80 -6.99 8.44 -9.49
N GLN A 81 -7.79 9.48 -9.27
CA GLN A 81 -7.41 10.84 -9.59
C GLN A 81 -6.28 11.33 -8.69
N ASN A 82 -5.36 12.09 -9.28
CA ASN A 82 -4.37 12.83 -8.52
C ASN A 82 -5.07 13.92 -7.69
N THR A 83 -4.59 14.12 -6.47
CA THR A 83 -5.04 15.22 -5.60
C THR A 83 -3.93 16.24 -5.46
N ASN A 84 -4.29 17.51 -5.24
CA ASN A 84 -3.32 18.61 -5.07
C ASN A 84 -2.35 18.41 -3.88
N TRP A 85 -2.66 17.50 -2.95
CA TRP A 85 -1.91 17.31 -1.71
C TRP A 85 -0.83 16.22 -1.82
N ARG A 86 -1.07 15.16 -2.60
CA ARG A 86 -0.12 14.08 -2.82
C ARG A 86 -0.37 13.44 -4.18
N LYS A 87 0.70 13.27 -4.96
CA LYS A 87 0.64 12.48 -6.19
C LYS A 87 0.16 11.07 -5.86
N TYR A 88 -0.85 10.64 -6.60
CA TYR A 88 -1.43 9.33 -6.42
C TYR A 88 -0.47 8.24 -6.93
N VAL A 89 -0.66 7.01 -6.45
CA VAL A 89 0.13 5.85 -6.91
C VAL A 89 -0.46 5.43 -8.24
N SER A 90 0.31 5.42 -9.33
CA SER A 90 -0.25 5.11 -10.65
C SER A 90 -0.94 3.74 -10.65
N SER A 91 -1.97 3.56 -11.48
CA SER A 91 -2.67 2.27 -11.62
C SER A 91 -1.70 1.12 -11.93
N LYS A 92 -0.71 1.36 -12.79
CA LYS A 92 0.34 0.37 -13.09
C LYS A 92 1.20 0.02 -11.88
N GLU A 93 1.65 1.02 -11.13
CA GLU A 93 2.43 0.81 -9.89
C GLU A 93 1.61 0.05 -8.83
N ARG A 94 0.31 0.34 -8.72
CA ARG A 94 -0.62 -0.42 -7.84
C ARG A 94 -0.68 -1.89 -8.23
N LEU A 95 -0.85 -2.19 -9.52
CA LEU A 95 -0.87 -3.57 -10.00
C LEU A 95 0.45 -4.28 -9.72
N VAL A 96 1.59 -3.62 -9.96
CA VAL A 96 2.92 -4.16 -9.66
C VAL A 96 3.04 -4.53 -8.18
N ILE A 97 2.61 -3.66 -7.27
CA ILE A 97 2.67 -3.92 -5.82
C ILE A 97 1.76 -5.07 -5.42
N PHE A 98 0.55 -5.13 -5.99
CA PHE A 98 -0.41 -6.20 -5.74
C PHE A 98 0.13 -7.56 -6.19
N LEU A 99 0.63 -7.65 -7.43
CA LEU A 99 1.21 -8.88 -7.96
C LEU A 99 2.47 -9.28 -7.21
N ARG A 100 3.31 -8.31 -6.80
CA ARG A 100 4.48 -8.59 -5.96
C ARG A 100 4.07 -9.24 -4.64
N PHE A 101 3.04 -8.72 -3.99
CA PHE A 101 2.48 -9.31 -2.76
C PHE A 101 1.98 -10.74 -3.00
N LEU A 102 1.22 -10.98 -4.08
CA LEU A 102 0.73 -12.32 -4.40
C LEU A 102 1.85 -13.31 -4.73
N ALA A 103 2.91 -12.84 -5.41
CA ALA A 103 4.02 -13.69 -5.84
C ALA A 103 4.94 -14.12 -4.69
N THR A 104 5.14 -13.27 -3.66
CA THR A 104 6.08 -13.55 -2.56
C THR A 104 5.41 -13.88 -1.22
N GLY A 105 4.19 -13.42 -0.99
CA GLY A 105 3.55 -13.50 0.33
C GLY A 105 4.21 -12.61 1.39
N ASP A 106 5.01 -11.62 0.99
CA ASP A 106 5.71 -10.72 1.90
C ASP A 106 4.76 -9.88 2.75
N THR A 107 5.23 -9.44 3.91
CA THR A 107 4.47 -8.52 4.75
C THR A 107 4.33 -7.14 4.07
N PHE A 108 3.23 -6.44 4.35
CA PHE A 108 3.03 -5.06 3.86
C PHE A 108 4.12 -4.09 4.32
N LYS A 109 4.84 -4.40 5.41
CA LYS A 109 5.98 -3.60 5.87
C LYS A 109 7.17 -3.78 4.94
N THR A 110 7.52 -5.02 4.59
CA THR A 110 8.62 -5.34 3.68
C THR A 110 8.42 -4.67 2.33
N ILE A 111 7.23 -4.87 1.74
CA ILE A 111 6.87 -4.24 0.45
C ILE A 111 6.86 -2.71 0.58
N GLY A 112 6.35 -2.18 1.69
CA GLY A 112 6.38 -0.74 1.97
C GLY A 112 7.80 -0.18 1.99
N HIS A 113 8.76 -0.89 2.58
CA HIS A 113 10.15 -0.47 2.58
C HIS A 113 10.76 -0.45 1.17
N SER A 114 10.56 -1.49 0.37
CA SER A 114 11.15 -1.58 -0.99
C SER A 114 10.55 -0.57 -1.96
N TYR A 115 9.23 -0.38 -1.90
CA TYR A 115 8.53 0.58 -2.75
C TYR A 115 8.46 2.00 -2.16
N ARG A 116 9.14 2.27 -1.05
CA ARG A 116 9.16 3.59 -0.37
C ARG A 116 7.76 4.12 -0.06
N MET A 117 6.93 3.26 0.55
CA MET A 117 5.55 3.55 0.91
C MET A 117 5.20 3.10 2.32
N GLY A 118 4.18 3.75 2.89
CA GLY A 118 3.61 3.30 4.16
C GLY A 118 2.95 1.93 4.02
N SER A 119 3.13 1.06 5.01
CA SER A 119 2.50 -0.28 5.04
C SER A 119 0.97 -0.21 4.96
N THR A 120 0.37 0.85 5.49
CA THR A 120 -1.07 1.12 5.37
C THR A 120 -1.49 1.43 3.93
N THR A 121 -0.65 2.13 3.16
CA THR A 121 -0.88 2.39 1.74
C THR A 121 -0.80 1.09 0.95
N VAL A 122 0.23 0.28 1.18
CA VAL A 122 0.36 -1.05 0.54
C VAL A 122 -0.86 -1.91 0.88
N GLY A 123 -1.24 -1.98 2.15
CA GLY A 123 -2.42 -2.75 2.56
C GLY A 123 -3.74 -2.24 1.99
N LYS A 124 -3.84 -0.97 1.59
CA LYS A 124 -5.00 -0.45 0.84
C LYS A 124 -4.93 -0.84 -0.63
N ILE A 125 -3.75 -0.84 -1.24
CA ILE A 125 -3.56 -1.31 -2.63
C ILE A 125 -3.94 -2.79 -2.76
N VAL A 126 -3.61 -3.60 -1.76
CA VAL A 126 -3.88 -5.04 -1.79
C VAL A 126 -5.35 -5.39 -1.51
N ARG A 127 -6.07 -4.54 -0.77
CA ARG A 127 -7.47 -4.80 -0.38
C ARG A 127 -8.51 -4.05 -1.22
N ASP A 128 -8.13 -2.90 -1.79
CA ASP A 128 -8.99 -2.04 -2.62
C ASP A 128 -8.66 -2.20 -4.11
#